data_AF-A0A973BSS2-F1
#
_entry.id   AF-A0A973BSS2-F1
#
_cell.length_a   1.000
_cell.length_b   1.000
_cell.length_c   1.000
_cell.angle_alpha   90.00
_cell.angle_beta   90.00
_cell.angle_gamma   90.00
#
_symmetry.space_group_name_H-M   'P 1'
#
loop_
_entity.id
_entity.type
_entity.pdbx_description
1 polymer ?
#
loop_
_entity_poly.entity_id
_entity_poly.type
_entity_poly.pdbx_seq_one_letter_code
_entity_poly.pdbx_strand_id
1 'polypeptide(L)'
;MAARAIKKGSVMLAAEFGSGQVLWSLLWFFLFFIWIMLIFTIFGDIIRSDDLSGWGKALWSIGIIILPFIGIFLYLIVRGGGMAERNLKAAKRQQEQMDTYIRDVAGGSDGGGSEADELAKLADLHAAGKLDDAEYAAAKNKVLNS
;
A
#
# COMPACT_ATOMS: atom_id res chain seq x y z
N MET A 1 31.40 52.57 -40.27
CA MET A 1 29.97 52.19 -40.15
C MET A 1 29.76 50.66 -40.11
N ALA A 2 30.39 49.86 -40.98
CA ALA A 2 30.19 48.40 -41.05
C ALA A 2 30.55 47.61 -39.77
N ALA A 3 31.68 47.93 -39.11
CA ALA A 3 32.12 47.19 -37.91
C ALA A 3 31.16 47.31 -36.71
N ARG A 4 30.43 48.44 -36.59
CA ARG A 4 29.44 48.66 -35.52
C ARG A 4 28.16 47.85 -35.76
N ALA A 5 27.80 47.61 -37.02
CA ALA A 5 26.65 46.78 -37.40
C ALA A 5 26.94 45.29 -37.15
N ILE A 6 28.14 44.80 -37.47
CA ILE A 6 28.55 43.41 -37.22
C ILE A 6 28.56 43.12 -35.72
N LYS A 7 29.18 43.98 -34.90
CA LYS A 7 29.21 43.82 -33.44
C LYS A 7 27.80 43.84 -32.83
N LYS A 8 26.90 44.68 -33.35
CA LYS A 8 25.50 44.74 -32.90
C LYS A 8 24.70 43.50 -33.31
N GLY A 9 24.94 42.95 -34.50
CA GLY A 9 24.33 41.69 -34.97
C GLY A 9 24.78 40.48 -34.16
N SER A 10 26.08 40.37 -33.84
CA SER A 10 26.60 39.29 -32.99
C SER A 10 26.09 39.37 -31.54
N VAL A 11 25.96 40.58 -30.99
CA VAL A 11 25.41 40.78 -29.63
C VAL A 11 23.89 40.54 -29.60
N MET A 12 23.16 40.86 -30.68
CA MET A 12 21.74 40.50 -30.80
C MET A 12 21.55 38.98 -30.91
N LEU A 13 22.33 38.29 -31.75
CA LEU A 13 22.27 36.82 -31.85
C LEU A 13 22.61 36.13 -30.52
N ALA A 14 23.63 36.62 -29.79
CA ALA A 14 24.02 36.05 -28.51
C ALA A 14 23.03 36.37 -27.36
N ALA A 15 22.39 37.54 -27.37
CA ALA A 15 21.36 37.91 -26.42
C ALA A 15 19.99 37.28 -26.75
N GLU A 16 19.78 36.87 -28.00
CA GLU A 16 18.56 36.21 -28.48
C GLU A 16 18.54 34.71 -28.14
N PHE A 17 19.72 34.08 -27.96
CA PHE A 17 19.87 32.86 -27.13
C PHE A 17 19.76 33.21 -25.64
N GLY A 18 18.62 33.78 -25.25
CA GLY A 18 18.32 34.04 -23.86
C GLY A 18 18.42 32.74 -23.08
N SER A 19 19.10 32.76 -21.94
CA SER A 19 19.13 31.64 -21.00
C SER A 19 17.73 31.10 -20.67
N GLY A 20 16.69 31.94 -20.81
CA GLY A 20 15.28 31.55 -20.74
C GLY A 20 14.85 30.54 -21.81
N GLN A 21 15.27 30.68 -23.07
CA GLN A 21 14.94 29.72 -24.14
C GLN A 21 15.60 28.36 -23.89
N VAL A 22 16.81 28.34 -23.34
CA VAL A 22 17.49 27.08 -22.96
C VAL A 22 16.76 26.42 -21.80
N LEU A 23 16.42 27.17 -20.74
CA LEU A 23 15.63 26.65 -19.62
C LEU A 23 14.25 26.15 -20.06
N TRP A 24 13.60 26.85 -20.98
CA TRP A 24 12.32 26.43 -21.55
C TRP A 24 12.52 25.17 -22.42
N SER A 25 13.52 25.10 -23.29
CA SER A 25 13.79 23.89 -24.06
C SER A 25 14.06 22.66 -23.16
N LEU A 26 14.79 22.86 -22.06
CA LEU A 26 15.07 21.82 -21.06
C LEU A 26 13.79 21.40 -20.32
N LEU A 27 12.93 22.34 -19.95
CA LEU A 27 11.67 22.06 -19.28
C LEU A 27 10.69 21.31 -20.20
N TRP A 28 10.58 21.69 -21.47
CA TRP A 28 9.82 20.94 -22.49
C TRP A 28 10.38 19.53 -22.68
N PHE A 29 11.70 19.40 -22.79
CA PHE A 29 12.36 18.09 -22.92
C PHE A 29 12.12 17.21 -21.70
N PHE A 30 12.20 17.77 -20.50
CA PHE A 30 11.92 17.07 -19.24
C PHE A 30 10.45 16.64 -19.13
N LEU A 31 9.51 17.53 -19.49
CA LEU A 31 8.09 17.20 -19.58
C LEU A 31 7.83 16.09 -20.59
N PHE A 32 8.47 16.14 -21.76
CA PHE A 32 8.39 15.08 -22.77
C PHE A 32 8.99 13.76 -22.28
N PHE A 33 10.10 13.80 -21.55
CA PHE A 33 10.69 12.60 -20.96
C PHE A 33 9.75 11.97 -19.92
N ILE A 34 9.23 12.77 -18.99
CA ILE A 34 8.21 12.31 -18.01
C ILE A 34 6.98 11.77 -18.74
N TRP A 35 6.54 12.43 -19.81
CA TRP A 35 5.40 12.02 -20.62
C TRP A 35 5.58 10.59 -21.16
N ILE A 36 6.73 10.30 -21.76
CA ILE A 36 7.07 8.97 -22.26
C ILE A 36 7.17 7.95 -21.12
N MET A 37 7.85 8.30 -20.02
CA MET A 37 7.96 7.44 -18.84
C MET A 37 6.59 7.09 -18.23
N LEU A 38 5.67 8.04 -18.23
CA LEU A 38 4.31 7.89 -17.71
C LEU A 38 3.49 6.95 -18.59
N ILE A 39 3.62 7.02 -19.92
CA ILE A 39 3.04 6.03 -20.84
C ILE A 39 3.53 4.62 -20.47
N PHE A 40 4.85 4.39 -20.40
CA PHE A 40 5.37 3.06 -20.08
C PHE A 40 4.92 2.57 -18.69
N THR A 41 4.87 3.45 -17.70
CA THR A 41 4.43 3.12 -16.34
C THR A 41 2.96 2.69 -16.32
N ILE A 42 2.09 3.44 -16.99
CA ILE A 42 0.66 3.10 -17.06
C ILE A 42 0.43 1.83 -17.88
N PHE A 43 1.15 1.64 -18.98
CA PHE A 43 1.10 0.37 -19.72
C PHE A 43 1.49 -0.82 -18.83
N GLY A 44 2.54 -0.67 -18.01
CA GLY A 44 2.92 -1.67 -17.02
C GLY A 44 1.83 -1.95 -15.97
N ASP A 45 1.16 -0.90 -15.47
CA ASP A 45 0.05 -1.01 -14.52
C ASP A 45 -1.16 -1.74 -15.13
N ILE A 46 -1.54 -1.40 -16.36
CA ILE A 46 -2.62 -2.05 -17.11
C ILE A 46 -2.32 -3.53 -17.30
N ILE A 47 -1.08 -3.88 -17.70
CA ILE A 47 -0.67 -5.27 -17.90
C ILE A 47 -0.72 -6.04 -16.58
N ARG A 48 -0.18 -5.48 -15.50
CA ARG A 48 -0.14 -6.11 -14.17
C ARG A 48 -1.53 -6.26 -13.56
N SER A 49 -2.48 -5.41 -13.95
CA SER A 49 -3.85 -5.54 -13.49
C SER A 49 -4.54 -6.77 -14.09
N ASP A 50 -4.81 -7.71 -13.20
CA ASP A 50 -5.51 -8.98 -13.36
C ASP A 50 -7.05 -8.81 -13.43
N ASP A 51 -7.54 -7.64 -13.03
CA ASP A 51 -8.97 -7.26 -13.02
C ASP A 51 -9.52 -6.86 -14.41
N LEU A 52 -8.67 -6.78 -15.45
CA LEU A 52 -9.09 -6.40 -16.81
C LEU A 52 -8.97 -7.57 -17.80
N SER A 53 -10.06 -7.80 -18.54
CA SER A 53 -10.03 -8.61 -19.75
C SER A 53 -9.09 -7.97 -20.80
N GLY A 54 -8.50 -8.78 -21.68
CA GLY A 54 -7.53 -8.30 -22.69
C GLY A 54 -8.06 -7.15 -23.57
N TRP A 55 -9.37 -7.14 -23.85
CA TRP A 55 -10.05 -6.06 -24.58
C TRP A 55 -10.15 -4.75 -23.79
N GLY A 56 -10.37 -4.83 -22.48
CA GLY A 56 -10.34 -3.65 -21.60
C GLY A 56 -8.96 -3.00 -21.60
N LYS A 57 -7.89 -3.82 -21.54
CA LYS A 57 -6.51 -3.33 -21.60
C LYS A 57 -6.24 -2.56 -22.89
N ALA A 58 -6.66 -3.10 -24.04
CA ALA A 58 -6.47 -2.47 -25.34
C ALA A 58 -7.19 -1.12 -25.47
N LEU A 59 -8.46 -1.04 -25.03
CA LEU A 59 -9.24 0.20 -25.10
C LEU A 59 -8.64 1.31 -24.22
N TRP A 60 -8.17 0.96 -23.01
CA TRP A 60 -7.50 1.90 -22.11
C TRP A 60 -6.18 2.43 -22.69
N SER A 61 -5.37 1.53 -23.25
CA SER A 61 -4.13 1.91 -23.92
C SER A 61 -4.37 2.88 -25.08
N ILE A 62 -5.36 2.62 -25.93
CA ILE A 62 -5.71 3.49 -27.07
C ILE A 62 -6.22 4.85 -26.58
N GLY A 63 -7.11 4.87 -25.57
CA GLY A 63 -7.66 6.10 -25.01
C GLY A 63 -6.61 7.05 -24.44
N ILE A 64 -5.59 6.51 -23.77
CA ILE A 64 -4.51 7.30 -23.17
C ILE A 64 -3.54 7.84 -24.23
N ILE A 65 -3.30 7.09 -25.31
CA ILE A 65 -2.45 7.54 -26.42
C ILE A 65 -3.11 8.67 -27.20
N ILE A 66 -4.39 8.53 -27.53
CA ILE A 66 -5.08 9.51 -28.39
C ILE A 66 -5.48 10.75 -27.60
N LEU A 67 -5.92 10.58 -26.35
CA LEU A 67 -6.41 11.68 -25.53
C LEU A 67 -5.77 11.63 -24.15
N PRO A 68 -4.57 12.19 -23.99
CA PRO A 68 -3.82 12.07 -22.74
C PRO A 68 -4.56 12.62 -21.52
N PHE A 69 -5.15 13.81 -21.63
CA PHE A 69 -5.91 14.42 -20.54
C PHE A 69 -7.25 13.72 -20.31
N ILE A 70 -8.02 13.48 -21.38
CA ILE A 70 -9.36 12.88 -21.27
C ILE A 70 -9.28 11.41 -20.85
N GLY A 71 -8.27 10.68 -21.32
CA GLY A 71 -8.01 9.28 -20.95
C GLY A 71 -7.72 9.12 -19.46
N ILE A 72 -6.96 10.04 -18.86
CA ILE A 72 -6.71 10.06 -17.40
C ILE A 72 -8.01 10.35 -16.63
N PHE A 73 -8.81 11.33 -17.05
CA PHE A 73 -10.09 11.64 -16.38
C PHE A 73 -11.10 10.50 -16.49
N LEU A 74 -11.23 9.88 -17.67
CA LEU A 74 -12.06 8.69 -17.86
C LEU A 74 -11.57 7.53 -17.01
N TYR A 75 -10.25 7.31 -16.91
CA TYR A 75 -9.66 6.27 -16.07
C TYR A 75 -10.02 6.44 -14.61
N LEU A 76 -9.94 7.67 -14.10
CA LEU A 76 -10.33 7.96 -12.73
C LEU A 76 -11.83 7.82 -12.48
N ILE A 77 -12.70 8.15 -13.45
CA ILE A 77 -14.15 7.98 -13.30
C ILE A 77 -14.54 6.50 -13.32
N VAL A 78 -14.01 5.73 -14.26
CA VAL A 78 -14.36 4.31 -14.42
C VAL A 78 -13.69 3.45 -13.34
N ARG A 79 -12.47 3.80 -12.92
CA ARG A 79 -11.67 2.98 -12.00
C ARG A 79 -11.53 3.56 -10.59
N GLY A 80 -11.95 4.80 -10.35
CA GLY A 80 -11.89 5.44 -9.03
C GLY A 80 -12.76 4.75 -7.97
N GLY A 81 -13.81 4.03 -8.40
CA GLY A 81 -14.69 3.28 -7.50
C GLY A 81 -14.05 2.05 -6.86
N GLY A 82 -13.02 1.46 -7.47
CA GLY A 82 -12.41 0.22 -6.99
C GLY A 82 -11.67 0.36 -5.65
N MET A 83 -11.24 1.57 -5.28
CA MET A 83 -10.58 1.83 -4.00
C MET A 83 -11.55 1.76 -2.82
N ALA A 84 -12.77 2.28 -2.98
CA ALA A 84 -13.77 2.26 -1.92
C ALA A 84 -14.19 0.82 -1.57
N GLU A 85 -14.44 0.00 -2.59
CA GLU A 85 -14.90 -1.37 -2.40
C GLU A 85 -13.80 -2.32 -1.91
N ARG A 86 -12.55 -2.11 -2.33
CA ARG A 86 -11.38 -2.82 -1.80
C ARG A 86 -11.07 -2.41 -0.37
N ASN A 87 -11.21 -1.14 -0.02
CA ASN A 87 -11.05 -0.68 1.37
C ASN A 87 -12.15 -1.25 2.27
N LEU A 88 -13.38 -1.37 1.78
CA LEU A 88 -14.48 -2.01 2.51
C LEU A 88 -14.25 -3.51 2.68
N LYS A 89 -13.78 -4.22 1.64
CA LYS A 89 -13.39 -5.64 1.75
C LYS A 89 -12.17 -5.85 2.65
N ALA A 90 -11.19 -4.96 2.60
CA ALA A 90 -10.00 -5.02 3.46
C ALA A 90 -10.37 -4.78 4.93
N ALA A 91 -11.22 -3.78 5.19
CA ALA A 91 -11.76 -3.49 6.52
C ALA A 91 -12.59 -4.68 7.05
N LYS A 92 -13.44 -5.29 6.21
CA LYS A 92 -14.19 -6.50 6.59
C LYS A 92 -13.28 -7.69 6.89
N ARG A 93 -12.27 -7.97 6.04
CA ARG A 93 -11.29 -9.04 6.30
C ARG A 93 -10.49 -8.80 7.57
N GLN A 94 -10.14 -7.55 7.86
CA GLN A 94 -9.43 -7.19 9.07
C GLN A 94 -10.31 -7.36 10.32
N GLN A 95 -11.61 -7.01 10.23
CA GLN A 95 -12.60 -7.33 11.27
C GLN A 95 -12.74 -8.85 11.46
N GLU A 96 -12.92 -9.63 10.40
CA GLU A 96 -13.06 -11.10 10.49
C GLU A 96 -11.83 -11.77 11.13
N GLN A 97 -10.62 -11.31 10.80
CA GLN A 97 -9.39 -11.78 11.43
C GLN A 97 -9.30 -11.40 12.90
N MET A 98 -9.73 -10.19 13.25
CA MET A 98 -9.73 -9.71 14.63
C MET A 98 -10.78 -10.43 15.47
N ASP A 99 -11.98 -10.67 14.91
CA ASP A 99 -13.03 -11.47 15.53
C ASP A 99 -12.60 -12.92 15.72
N THR A 100 -11.88 -13.51 14.76
CA THR A 100 -11.32 -14.87 14.89
C THR A 100 -10.25 -14.91 15.98
N TYR A 101 -9.35 -13.93 16.02
CA TYR A 101 -8.33 -13.83 17.07
C TYR A 101 -8.96 -13.60 18.44
N ILE A 102 -9.94 -12.71 18.56
CA ILE A 102 -10.69 -12.49 19.80
C ILE A 102 -11.43 -13.76 20.18
N ARG A 103 -12.00 -14.52 19.26
CA ARG A 103 -12.73 -15.76 19.56
C ARG A 103 -11.81 -16.96 19.82
N ASP A 104 -10.58 -16.93 19.36
CA ASP A 104 -9.55 -17.94 19.67
C ASP A 104 -8.92 -17.64 21.04
N VAL A 105 -8.59 -16.36 21.28
CA VAL A 105 -8.10 -15.88 22.57
C VAL A 105 -9.21 -15.95 23.63
N ALA A 106 -10.41 -15.46 23.36
CA ALA A 106 -11.60 -15.56 24.21
C ALA A 106 -12.20 -16.97 24.20
N GLY A 107 -12.13 -17.75 23.13
CA GLY A 107 -12.47 -19.19 23.18
C GLY A 107 -11.50 -19.97 24.08
N GLY A 108 -10.27 -19.48 24.23
CA GLY A 108 -9.30 -19.89 25.24
C GLY A 108 -9.34 -19.08 26.56
N SER A 109 -10.20 -18.06 26.70
CA SER A 109 -10.25 -17.19 27.90
C SER A 109 -11.66 -16.80 28.43
N ASP A 110 -12.75 -17.33 27.85
CA ASP A 110 -14.12 -17.34 28.41
C ASP A 110 -14.39 -18.58 29.27
N GLY A 111 -13.35 -19.40 29.47
CA GLY A 111 -13.17 -20.17 30.68
C GLY A 111 -11.69 -20.10 30.96
N GLY A 112 -11.28 -19.46 32.06
CA GLY A 112 -9.91 -19.59 32.55
C GLY A 112 -9.52 -21.06 32.42
N GLY A 113 -8.35 -21.35 31.81
CA GLY A 113 -7.95 -22.73 31.48
C GLY A 113 -8.40 -23.62 32.62
N SER A 114 -9.35 -24.53 32.34
CA SER A 114 -10.39 -24.89 33.31
C SER A 114 -9.77 -25.09 34.68
N GLU A 115 -10.38 -24.62 35.77
CA GLU A 115 -9.82 -24.84 37.12
C GLU A 115 -9.37 -26.30 37.29
N ALA A 116 -10.04 -27.24 36.62
CA ALA A 116 -9.63 -28.63 36.45
C ALA A 116 -8.27 -28.85 35.74
N ASP A 117 -7.98 -28.19 34.61
CA ASP A 117 -6.68 -28.21 33.93
C ASP A 117 -5.55 -27.62 34.79
N GLU A 118 -5.81 -26.52 35.51
CA GLU A 118 -4.83 -25.95 36.45
C GLU A 118 -4.58 -26.87 37.64
N LEU A 119 -5.64 -27.47 38.20
CA LEU A 119 -5.54 -28.47 39.27
C LEU A 119 -4.81 -29.75 38.81
N ALA A 120 -5.03 -30.20 37.56
CA ALA A 120 -4.34 -31.33 36.99
C ALA A 120 -2.84 -31.06 36.84
N LYS A 121 -2.47 -29.86 36.39
CA LYS A 121 -1.07 -29.43 36.27
C LYS A 121 -0.36 -29.34 37.63
N LEU A 122 -1.07 -28.83 38.65
CA LEU A 122 -0.57 -28.81 40.03
C LEU A 122 -0.35 -30.23 40.57
N ALA A 123 -1.25 -31.17 40.27
CA ALA A 123 -1.12 -32.56 40.70
C ALA A 123 0.07 -33.26 40.03
N ASP A 124 0.28 -33.03 38.72
CA ASP A 124 1.44 -33.58 38.00
C ASP A 124 2.76 -33.06 38.55
N LEU A 125 2.84 -31.77 38.90
CA LEU A 125 4.04 -31.18 39.49
C LEU A 125 4.34 -31.74 40.88
N HIS A 126 3.31 -31.96 41.69
CA HIS A 126 3.45 -32.60 43.01
C HIS A 126 3.91 -34.06 42.86
N ALA A 127 3.29 -34.84 41.96
CA ALA A 127 3.70 -36.22 41.68
C ALA A 127 5.13 -36.33 41.11
N ALA A 128 5.58 -35.32 40.36
CA ALA A 128 6.95 -35.21 39.87
C ALA A 128 7.97 -34.78 40.96
N GLY A 129 7.52 -34.55 42.20
CA GLY A 129 8.35 -34.08 43.31
C GLY A 129 8.86 -32.64 43.13
N LYS A 130 8.19 -31.83 42.30
CA LYS A 130 8.55 -30.43 42.02
C LYS A 130 7.91 -29.46 43.01
N LEU A 131 6.85 -29.88 43.70
CA LEU A 131 6.19 -29.17 44.80
C LEU A 131 6.13 -30.06 46.02
N ASP A 132 6.30 -29.48 47.21
CA ASP A 132 5.99 -30.18 48.46
C ASP A 132 4.48 -30.19 48.78
N ASP A 133 4.07 -30.97 49.78
CA ASP A 133 2.66 -31.12 50.18
C ASP A 133 2.00 -29.79 50.63
N ALA A 134 2.75 -28.94 51.31
CA ALA A 134 2.28 -27.64 51.80
C ALA A 134 2.15 -26.63 50.66
N GLU A 135 3.10 -26.60 49.73
CA GLU A 135 3.07 -25.76 48.53
C GLU A 135 1.91 -26.15 47.60
N TYR A 136 1.69 -27.45 47.40
CA TYR A 136 0.57 -27.97 46.62
C TYR A 136 -0.78 -27.59 47.24
N ALA A 137 -0.94 -27.74 48.56
CA ALA A 137 -2.18 -27.39 49.25
C ALA A 137 -2.48 -25.88 49.17
N ALA A 138 -1.46 -25.03 49.31
CA ALA A 138 -1.61 -23.58 49.18
C ALA A 138 -2.01 -23.17 47.75
N ALA A 139 -1.38 -23.76 46.73
CA ALA A 139 -1.68 -23.48 45.33
C ALA A 139 -3.09 -23.96 44.93
N LYS A 140 -3.48 -25.16 45.37
CA LYS A 140 -4.83 -25.71 45.17
C LYS A 140 -5.91 -24.81 45.77
N ASN A 141 -5.71 -24.32 46.99
CA ASN A 141 -6.66 -23.41 47.64
C ASN A 141 -6.75 -22.06 46.93
N LYS A 142 -5.69 -21.61 46.27
CA LYS A 142 -5.69 -20.36 45.50
C LYS A 142 -6.52 -20.50 44.22
N VAL A 143 -6.40 -21.63 43.52
CA VAL A 143 -7.18 -21.92 42.30
C VAL A 143 -8.66 -22.14 42.63
N LEU A 144 -8.98 -22.86 43.71
CA LEU A 144 -10.37 -23.13 44.13
C LEU A 144 -11.12 -21.91 44.71
N ASN A 145 -10.40 -20.85 45.10
CA ASN A 145 -10.99 -19.62 45.67
C ASN A 145 -10.81 -18.41 44.74
N SER A 146 -10.42 -18.64 43.47
CA SER A 146 -10.21 -17.58 42.48
C SER A 146 -11.50 -17.14 41.79
#